data_AF-A0A925M501-F1
#
_entry.id   AF-A0A925M501-F1
#
_cell.length_a   1.000
_cell.length_b   1.000
_cell.length_c   1.000
_cell.angle_alpha   90.00
_cell.angle_beta   90.00
_cell.angle_gamma   90.00
#
_symmetry.space_group_name_H-M   'P 1'
#
loop_
_entity.id
_entity.type
_entity.pdbx_description
1 polymer ?
#
loop_
_entity_poly.entity_id
_entity_poly.type
_entity_poly.pdbx_seq_one_letter_code
_entity_poly.pdbx_strand_id
1 'polypeptide(L)'
;MPHPYAENRDYWIKQSEMLQSAIARMANNSLEVKKVGITVWAAIVGFGFTNRSTALFMLAFVAFALFGVLDLYYLDLERKFRDNFNRLTRMISGHITSEDDAWIETVKGNFLKPDGSTTFLKRIPKTLQSWSNLPYLITFLITILLLVVPLSAK
;
A
#
# COMPACT_ATOMS: atom_id res chain seq x y z
N MET A 1 -18.81 -29.32 23.33
CA MET A 1 -18.90 -27.88 23.64
C MET A 1 -18.98 -27.11 22.33
N PRO A 2 -19.85 -26.10 22.20
CA PRO A 2 -19.80 -25.21 21.04
C PRO A 2 -18.40 -24.57 20.95
N HIS A 3 -17.86 -24.41 19.74
CA HIS A 3 -16.57 -23.75 19.54
C HIS A 3 -16.65 -22.33 20.11
N PRO A 4 -15.62 -21.77 20.77
CA PRO A 4 -15.63 -20.41 21.36
C PRO A 4 -16.06 -19.30 20.38
N TYR A 5 -15.91 -19.52 19.07
CA TYR A 5 -16.41 -18.63 18.02
C TYR A 5 -17.94 -18.56 17.94
N ALA A 6 -18.63 -19.66 18.23
CA ALA A 6 -20.09 -19.73 18.20
C ALA A 6 -20.72 -19.04 19.42
N GLU A 7 -20.04 -19.06 20.57
CA GLU A 7 -20.48 -18.40 21.80
C GLU A 7 -20.33 -16.87 21.72
N ASN A 8 -19.26 -16.38 21.08
CA ASN A 8 -18.95 -14.95 20.95
C ASN A 8 -19.03 -14.43 19.50
N ARG A 9 -19.98 -14.92 18.70
CA ARG A 9 -20.07 -14.61 17.26
C ARG A 9 -20.05 -13.10 16.96
N ASP A 10 -20.79 -12.31 17.72
CA ASP A 10 -20.91 -10.86 17.52
C ASP A 10 -19.56 -10.14 17.71
N TYR A 11 -18.75 -10.59 18.68
CA TYR A 11 -17.40 -10.07 18.88
C TYR A 11 -16.56 -10.29 17.62
N TRP A 12 -16.56 -11.51 17.07
CA TRP A 12 -15.76 -11.85 15.89
C TRP A 12 -16.21 -11.09 14.63
N ILE A 13 -17.53 -10.93 14.44
CA ILE A 13 -18.08 -10.10 13.35
C ILE A 13 -17.56 -8.66 13.49
N LYS A 14 -17.67 -8.07 14.68
CA LYS A 14 -17.20 -6.70 14.93
C LYS A 14 -15.70 -6.54 14.68
N GLN A 15 -14.88 -7.52 15.05
CA GLN A 15 -13.44 -7.50 14.74
C GLN A 15 -13.18 -7.57 13.22
N SER A 16 -13.97 -8.36 12.48
CA SER A 16 -13.87 -8.44 11.02
C SER A 16 -14.25 -7.11 10.34
N GLU A 17 -15.27 -6.42 10.85
CA GLU A 17 -15.66 -5.09 10.37
C GLU A 17 -14.58 -4.03 10.64
N MET A 18 -13.94 -4.09 11.82
CA MET A 18 -12.82 -3.20 12.16
C MET A 18 -11.63 -3.41 11.22
N LEU A 19 -11.31 -4.66 10.89
CA LEU A 19 -10.29 -5.01 9.90
C LEU A 19 -10.67 -4.51 8.50
N GLN A 20 -11.90 -4.73 8.06
CA GLN A 20 -12.39 -4.25 6.76
C GLN A 20 -12.31 -2.72 6.65
N SER A 21 -12.66 -2.01 7.74
CA SER A 21 -12.50 -0.56 7.82
C SER A 21 -11.04 -0.14 7.71
N ALA A 22 -10.10 -0.87 8.32
CA ALA A 22 -8.68 -0.61 8.18
C ALA A 22 -8.17 -0.85 6.75
N ILE A 23 -8.59 -1.95 6.10
CA ILE A 23 -8.28 -2.26 4.70
C ILE A 23 -8.75 -1.13 3.78
N ALA A 24 -9.99 -0.67 3.95
CA ALA A 24 -10.54 0.43 3.16
C ALA A 24 -9.75 1.73 3.34
N ARG A 25 -9.33 2.06 4.58
CA ARG A 25 -8.46 3.22 4.83
C ARG A 25 -7.11 3.10 4.13
N MET A 26 -6.47 1.91 4.14
CA MET A 26 -5.19 1.72 3.47
C MET A 26 -5.30 1.84 1.95
N ALA A 27 -6.36 1.25 1.36
CA ALA A 27 -6.64 1.37 -0.07
C ALA A 27 -6.92 2.84 -0.48
N ASN A 28 -7.67 3.58 0.34
CA ASN A 28 -7.93 5.00 0.10
C ASN A 28 -6.66 5.84 0.23
N ASN A 29 -5.86 5.64 1.27
CA ASN A 29 -4.59 6.35 1.44
C ASN A 29 -3.62 6.08 0.28
N SER A 30 -3.52 4.83 -0.18
CA SER A 30 -2.76 4.45 -1.38
C SER A 30 -3.22 5.25 -2.62
N LEU A 31 -4.52 5.31 -2.86
CA LEU A 31 -5.09 6.06 -3.97
C LEU A 31 -4.85 7.58 -3.86
N GLU A 32 -4.98 8.15 -2.66
CA GLU A 32 -4.75 9.58 -2.42
C GLU A 32 -3.28 9.96 -2.66
N VAL A 33 -2.34 9.17 -2.15
CA VAL A 33 -0.90 9.35 -2.38
C VAL A 33 -0.58 9.36 -3.86
N LYS A 34 -1.19 8.44 -4.64
CA LYS A 34 -1.02 8.38 -6.10
C LYS A 34 -1.56 9.61 -6.81
N LYS A 35 -2.75 10.09 -6.42
CA LYS A 35 -3.36 11.30 -6.98
C LYS A 35 -2.49 12.52 -6.71
N VAL A 36 -2.13 12.75 -5.44
CA VAL A 36 -1.29 13.89 -5.03
C VAL A 36 0.09 13.80 -5.67
N GLY A 37 0.68 12.61 -5.72
CA GLY A 37 1.96 12.37 -6.38
C GLY A 37 1.94 12.80 -7.85
N ILE A 38 0.93 12.39 -8.63
CA ILE A 38 0.82 12.76 -10.05
C ILE A 38 0.64 14.28 -10.20
N THR A 39 -0.16 14.92 -9.34
CA THR A 39 -0.34 16.38 -9.36
C THR A 39 0.97 17.11 -9.09
N VAL A 40 1.72 16.73 -8.06
CA VAL A 40 3.03 17.33 -7.73
C VAL A 40 4.03 17.10 -8.86
N TRP A 41 4.10 15.88 -9.39
CA TRP A 41 4.95 15.55 -10.54
C TRP A 41 4.62 16.43 -11.76
N ALA A 42 3.33 16.54 -12.12
CA ALA A 42 2.90 17.34 -13.26
C ALA A 42 3.24 18.83 -13.10
N ALA A 43 3.08 19.37 -11.89
CA ALA A 43 3.43 20.76 -11.59
C ALA A 43 4.94 21.02 -11.76
N ILE A 44 5.80 20.14 -11.23
CA ILE A 44 7.25 20.28 -11.34
C ILE A 44 7.71 20.10 -12.79
N VAL A 45 7.16 19.12 -13.51
CA VAL A 45 7.45 18.90 -14.94
C VAL A 45 7.03 20.10 -15.78
N GLY A 46 5.83 20.64 -15.59
CA GLY A 46 5.36 21.84 -16.27
C GLY A 46 6.29 23.03 -16.04
N PHE A 47 6.69 23.26 -14.79
CA PHE A 47 7.66 24.30 -14.44
C PHE A 47 9.05 24.04 -15.04
N GLY A 48 9.46 22.77 -15.15
CA GLY A 48 10.67 22.33 -15.84
C GLY A 48 10.72 22.75 -17.31
N PHE A 49 9.61 22.58 -18.03
CA PHE A 49 9.47 23.05 -19.41
C PHE A 49 9.54 24.57 -19.52
N THR A 50 8.86 25.30 -18.64
CA THR A 50 8.86 26.78 -18.65
C THR A 50 10.27 27.35 -18.44
N ASN A 51 11.05 26.78 -17.53
CA ASN A 51 12.39 27.27 -17.19
C ASN A 51 13.52 26.59 -17.98
N ARG A 52 13.18 25.64 -18.86
CA ARG A 52 14.15 24.79 -19.59
C ARG A 52 15.23 24.18 -18.70
N SER A 53 14.85 23.71 -17.51
CA SER A 53 15.79 23.19 -16.52
C SER A 53 15.63 21.68 -16.33
N THR A 54 16.62 20.92 -16.79
CA THR A 54 16.69 19.46 -16.59
C THR A 54 16.73 19.08 -15.10
N ALA A 55 17.26 19.96 -14.25
CA ALA A 55 17.26 19.74 -12.79
C ALA A 55 15.84 19.65 -12.20
N LEU A 56 14.86 20.36 -12.79
CA LEU A 56 13.46 20.27 -12.37
C LEU A 56 12.84 18.93 -12.75
N PHE A 57 13.22 18.33 -13.88
CA PHE A 57 12.77 16.96 -14.22
C PHE A 57 13.36 15.92 -13.27
N MET A 58 14.63 16.08 -12.86
CA MET A 58 15.23 15.23 -11.84
C MET A 58 14.52 15.38 -10.50
N LEU A 59 14.17 16.62 -10.10
CA LEU A 59 13.38 16.88 -8.90
C LEU A 59 12.00 16.23 -8.98
N ALA A 60 11.30 16.31 -10.13
CA ALA A 60 10.02 15.67 -10.33
C ALA A 60 10.10 14.15 -10.17
N PHE A 61 11.16 13.53 -10.72
CA PHE A 61 11.42 12.10 -10.57
C PHE A 61 11.61 11.71 -9.11
N VAL A 62 12.47 12.42 -8.37
CA VAL A 62 12.72 12.15 -6.94
C VAL A 62 11.46 12.34 -6.11
N ALA A 63 10.74 13.45 -6.28
CA ALA A 63 9.50 13.73 -5.56
C ALA A 63 8.46 12.62 -5.80
N PHE A 64 8.26 12.22 -7.05
CA PHE A 64 7.30 11.20 -7.41
C PHE A 64 7.72 9.80 -6.92
N ALA A 65 9.02 9.50 -6.88
CA ALA A 65 9.54 8.28 -6.28
C ALA A 65 9.24 8.19 -4.78
N LEU A 66 9.34 9.29 -4.03
CA LEU A 66 8.98 9.32 -2.60
C LEU A 66 7.50 9.03 -2.38
N PHE A 67 6.60 9.61 -3.20
CA PHE A 67 5.17 9.25 -3.17
C PHE A 67 4.96 7.78 -3.52
N GLY A 68 5.70 7.24 -4.49
CA GLY A 68 5.65 5.81 -4.82
C GLY A 68 6.05 4.90 -3.66
N VAL A 69 7.10 5.24 -2.90
CA VAL A 69 7.48 4.48 -1.70
C VAL A 69 6.37 4.49 -0.65
N LEU A 70 5.73 5.64 -0.44
CA LEU A 70 4.62 5.77 0.50
C LEU A 70 3.38 4.97 0.06
N ASP A 71 3.09 4.95 -1.24
CA ASP A 71 2.00 4.15 -1.80
C ASP A 71 2.26 2.65 -1.61
N LEU A 72 3.48 2.20 -1.92
CA LEU A 72 3.90 0.81 -1.67
C LEU A 72 3.76 0.42 -0.20
N TYR A 73 4.03 1.36 0.72
CA TYR A 73 3.82 1.14 2.16
C TYR A 73 2.35 0.89 2.49
N TYR A 74 1.44 1.72 1.99
CA TYR A 74 0.00 1.51 2.22
C TYR A 74 -0.51 0.21 1.60
N LEU A 75 0.00 -0.19 0.43
CA LEU A 75 -0.33 -1.49 -0.17
C LEU A 75 0.19 -2.69 0.65
N ASP A 76 1.37 -2.59 1.27
CA ASP A 76 1.87 -3.64 2.17
C ASP A 76 1.01 -3.75 3.44
N LEU A 77 0.61 -2.61 4.01
CA LEU A 77 -0.31 -2.57 5.14
C LEU A 77 -1.67 -3.18 4.78
N GLU A 78 -2.25 -2.83 3.63
CA GLU A 78 -3.49 -3.41 3.13
C GLU A 78 -3.39 -4.93 3.06
N ARG A 79 -2.30 -5.48 2.50
CA ARG A 79 -2.08 -6.93 2.40
C ARG A 79 -2.02 -7.58 3.78
N LYS A 80 -1.29 -7.01 4.73
CA LYS A 80 -1.22 -7.51 6.12
C LYS A 80 -2.60 -7.55 6.78
N PHE A 81 -3.40 -6.51 6.59
CA PHE A 81 -4.77 -6.48 7.13
C PHE A 81 -5.69 -7.48 6.42
N ARG A 82 -5.53 -7.68 5.10
CA ARG A 82 -6.28 -8.69 4.34
C ARG A 82 -5.94 -10.11 4.80
N ASP A 83 -4.68 -10.39 5.12
CA ASP A 83 -4.27 -11.68 5.66
C ASP A 83 -4.95 -11.96 7.01
N ASN A 84 -4.95 -10.96 7.92
CA ASN A 84 -5.66 -11.06 9.20
C ASN A 84 -7.18 -11.23 9.00
N PHE A 85 -7.78 -10.50 8.07
CA PHE A 85 -9.20 -10.58 7.74
C PHE A 85 -9.59 -11.93 7.16
N ASN A 86 -8.83 -12.44 6.20
CA ASN A 86 -9.07 -13.75 5.58
C ASN A 86 -8.97 -14.87 6.63
N ARG A 87 -7.96 -14.81 7.50
CA ARG A 87 -7.79 -15.74 8.60
C ARG A 87 -8.99 -15.70 9.56
N LEU A 88 -9.40 -14.51 9.98
CA LEU A 88 -10.54 -14.32 10.86
C LEU A 88 -11.84 -14.85 10.24
N THR A 89 -12.11 -14.51 8.98
CA THR A 89 -13.31 -14.94 8.27
C THR A 89 -13.35 -16.46 8.09
N ARG A 90 -12.19 -17.08 7.83
CA ARG A 90 -12.03 -18.54 7.76
C ARG A 90 -12.35 -19.23 9.10
N MET A 91 -11.93 -18.66 10.23
CA MET A 91 -12.30 -19.19 11.55
C MET A 91 -13.79 -19.03 11.83
N ILE A 92 -14.38 -17.88 11.49
CA ILE A 92 -15.82 -17.60 11.67
C ILE A 92 -16.68 -18.57 10.86
N SER A 93 -16.22 -18.98 9.66
CA SER A 93 -16.91 -19.98 8.84
C SER A 93 -16.72 -21.43 9.31
N GLY A 94 -15.95 -21.66 10.38
CA GLY A 94 -15.73 -22.97 10.99
C GLY A 94 -14.54 -23.75 10.43
N HIS A 95 -13.74 -23.16 9.54
CA HIS A 95 -12.53 -23.77 8.98
C HIS A 95 -11.29 -23.45 9.83
N ILE A 96 -11.22 -24.03 11.03
CA ILE A 96 -10.18 -23.71 12.02
C ILE A 96 -8.99 -24.65 11.87
N THR A 97 -7.77 -24.12 11.91
CA THR A 97 -6.53 -24.91 11.91
C THR A 97 -5.79 -24.80 13.23
N SER A 98 -4.87 -25.73 13.54
CA SER A 98 -4.05 -25.68 14.76
C SER A 98 -3.17 -24.43 14.85
N GLU A 99 -2.81 -23.82 13.72
CA GLU A 99 -2.07 -22.56 13.68
C GLU A 99 -2.89 -21.37 14.19
N ASP A 100 -4.22 -21.44 14.08
CA ASP A 100 -5.15 -20.36 14.46
C ASP A 100 -5.16 -20.12 15.96
N ASP A 101 -5.12 -21.17 16.77
CA ASP A 101 -5.08 -21.04 18.23
C ASP A 101 -3.81 -20.30 18.69
N ALA A 102 -2.65 -20.66 18.11
CA ALA A 102 -1.39 -19.99 18.40
C ALA A 102 -1.42 -18.50 18.00
N TRP A 103 -2.10 -18.17 16.90
CA TRP A 103 -2.23 -16.78 16.48
C TRP A 103 -3.17 -15.97 17.37
N ILE A 104 -4.32 -16.52 17.77
CA ILE A 104 -5.24 -15.86 18.70
C ILE A 104 -4.51 -15.50 19.99
N GLU A 105 -3.69 -16.40 20.53
CA GLU A 105 -2.85 -16.15 21.71
C GLU A 105 -1.81 -15.04 21.50
N THR A 106 -1.25 -14.91 20.30
CA THR A 106 -0.30 -13.83 19.99
C THR A 106 -0.96 -12.46 19.83
N VAL A 107 -2.16 -12.45 19.27
CA VAL A 107 -2.89 -11.23 18.93
C VAL A 107 -3.65 -10.67 20.13
N LYS A 108 -4.12 -11.53 21.04
CA LYS A 108 -4.85 -11.16 22.27
C LYS A 108 -5.96 -10.14 22.03
N GLY A 109 -6.71 -10.32 20.95
CA GLY A 109 -7.83 -9.44 20.56
C GLY A 109 -7.45 -8.18 19.79
N ASN A 110 -6.16 -7.87 19.59
CA ASN A 110 -5.71 -6.73 18.78
C ASN A 110 -5.41 -7.13 17.34
N PHE A 111 -6.43 -7.48 16.57
CA PHE A 111 -6.31 -7.92 15.17
C PHE A 111 -5.79 -6.83 14.22
N LEU A 112 -5.80 -5.58 14.67
CA LEU A 112 -5.30 -4.42 13.93
C LEU A 112 -3.78 -4.22 14.06
N LYS A 113 -3.08 -5.02 14.86
CA LYS A 113 -1.62 -4.95 14.92
C LYS A 113 -1.05 -5.54 13.62
N PRO A 114 -0.47 -4.74 12.72
CA PRO A 114 0.23 -5.28 11.56
C PRO A 114 1.44 -6.04 12.09
N ASP A 115 1.87 -7.09 11.38
CA ASP A 115 3.18 -7.69 11.62
C ASP A 115 4.24 -6.57 11.66
N GLY A 116 4.85 -6.39 12.84
CA GLY A 116 5.85 -5.35 13.14
C GLY A 116 7.18 -5.56 12.42
N SER A 117 7.25 -6.57 11.55
CA SER A 117 8.38 -6.82 10.67
C SER A 117 8.72 -5.59 9.82
N THR A 118 9.88 -5.00 10.08
CA THR A 118 10.52 -3.95 9.26
C THR A 118 10.96 -4.44 7.88
N THR A 119 10.60 -5.67 7.50
CA THR A 119 10.88 -6.27 6.20
C THR A 119 10.08 -5.65 5.04
N PHE A 120 9.31 -4.58 5.28
CA PHE A 120 8.66 -3.81 4.22
C PHE A 120 9.61 -3.52 3.04
N LEU A 121 10.81 -3.01 3.33
CA LEU A 121 11.81 -2.71 2.30
C LEU A 121 12.21 -3.94 1.47
N LYS A 122 12.24 -5.13 2.09
CA LYS A 122 12.54 -6.40 1.39
C LYS A 122 11.36 -6.87 0.51
N ARG A 123 10.14 -6.41 0.80
CA ARG A 123 8.91 -6.77 0.07
C ARG A 123 8.61 -5.81 -1.09
N ILE A 124 9.18 -4.61 -1.08
CA ILE A 124 9.05 -3.59 -2.14
C ILE A 124 9.17 -4.17 -3.57
N PRO A 125 10.19 -4.99 -3.92
CA PRO A 125 10.34 -5.48 -5.29
C PRO A 125 9.15 -6.35 -5.74
N LYS A 126 8.62 -7.17 -4.83
CA LYS A 126 7.44 -8.01 -5.10
C LYS A 126 6.16 -7.17 -5.17
N THR A 127 6.09 -6.08 -4.43
CA THR A 127 4.94 -5.17 -4.47
C THR A 127 4.93 -4.37 -5.78
N LEU A 128 6.09 -3.91 -6.27
CA LEU A 128 6.26 -3.20 -7.55
C LEU A 128 5.70 -3.96 -8.76
N GLN A 129 5.80 -5.29 -8.77
CA GLN A 129 5.26 -6.13 -9.85
C GLN A 129 3.71 -6.20 -9.86
N SER A 130 3.05 -5.66 -8.84
CA SER A 130 1.58 -5.57 -8.81
C SER A 130 1.07 -4.59 -9.86
N TRP A 131 -0.01 -4.99 -10.56
CA TRP A 131 -0.74 -4.15 -11.53
C TRP A 131 -1.13 -2.76 -10.99
N SER A 132 -1.28 -2.61 -9.66
CA SER A 132 -1.55 -1.32 -9.02
C SER A 132 -0.44 -0.27 -9.27
N ASN A 133 0.79 -0.69 -9.55
CA ASN A 133 1.96 0.19 -9.64
C ASN A 133 2.35 0.57 -11.08
N LEU A 134 1.60 0.12 -12.09
CA LEU A 134 1.80 0.52 -13.49
C LEU A 134 1.86 2.05 -13.70
N PRO A 135 1.05 2.88 -13.02
CA PRO A 135 1.15 4.33 -13.16
C PRO A 135 2.53 4.89 -12.84
N TYR A 136 3.26 4.29 -11.88
CA TYR A 136 4.61 4.71 -11.55
C TYR A 136 5.62 4.35 -12.63
N LEU A 137 5.49 3.15 -13.21
CA LEU A 137 6.39 2.72 -14.29
C LEU A 137 6.24 3.63 -15.51
N ILE A 138 5.00 3.96 -15.89
CA ILE A 138 4.72 4.85 -17.04
C ILE A 138 5.31 6.25 -16.80
N THR A 139 5.05 6.84 -15.64
CA THR A 139 5.53 8.18 -15.29
C THR A 139 7.05 8.23 -15.16
N PHE A 140 7.70 7.21 -14.59
CA PHE A 140 9.16 7.09 -14.57
C PHE A 140 9.75 6.98 -15.97
N LEU A 141 9.15 6.18 -16.87
CA LEU A 141 9.58 6.10 -18.26
C LEU A 141 9.48 7.46 -18.96
N ILE A 142 8.38 8.19 -18.76
CA ILE A 142 8.20 9.55 -19.28
C ILE A 142 9.29 10.48 -18.74
N THR A 143 9.54 10.47 -17.43
CA THR A 143 10.57 11.36 -16.83
C THR A 143 11.97 11.02 -17.30
N ILE A 144 12.31 9.74 -17.46
CA ILE A 144 13.59 9.32 -18.04
C ILE A 144 13.72 9.83 -19.47
N LEU A 145 12.67 9.73 -20.27
CA LEU A 145 12.67 10.27 -21.64
C LEU A 145 12.88 11.79 -21.63
N LEU A 146 12.23 12.53 -20.72
CA LEU A 146 12.42 13.98 -20.58
C LEU A 146 13.83 14.38 -20.13
N LEU A 147 14.53 13.53 -19.38
CA LEU A 147 15.92 13.76 -18.97
C LEU A 147 16.91 13.56 -20.12
N VAL A 148 16.62 12.64 -21.04
CA VAL A 148 17.49 12.28 -22.18
C VAL A 148 17.26 13.19 -23.38
N VAL A 149 16.04 13.68 -23.59
CA VAL A 149 15.73 14.60 -24.68
C VAL A 149 16.39 15.95 -24.40
N PRO A 150 17.32 16.42 -25.26
CA PRO A 150 17.89 17.74 -25.09
C PRO A 150 16.78 18.79 -25.20
N LEU A 151 16.64 19.59 -24.15
CA LEU A 151 15.82 20.79 -24.20
C LEU A 151 16.48 21.74 -25.20
N SER A 152 16.00 21.71 -26.44
CA SER A 152 16.58 22.46 -27.56
C SER A 152 16.76 23.93 -27.16
N ALA A 153 18.02 24.34 -27.03
CA ALA A 153 18.39 25.74 -26.85
C ALA A 153 18.25 26.45 -28.21
N LYS A 154 17.50 27.54 -28.24
CA LYS A 154 17.62 28.55 -29.30
C LYS A 154 18.72 29.52 -28.89
#